data_AF-A0A9D1AJ77-F1
#
_entry.id   AF-A0A9D1AJ77-F1
#
_cell.length_a   1.000
_cell.length_b   1.000
_cell.length_c   1.000
_cell.angle_alpha   90.00
_cell.angle_beta   90.00
_cell.angle_gamma   90.00
#
_symmetry.space_group_name_H-M   'P 1'
#
loop_
_entity.id
_entity.type
_entity.pdbx_description
1 polymer ?
#
loop_
_entity_poly.entity_id
_entity_poly.type
_entity_poly.pdbx_seq_one_letter_code
_entity_poly.pdbx_strand_id
1 'polypeptide(L)'
;MSMDRLITRILETKNPSVAGLDPKLSYIPDFIKEEAFAKHGKNLEGAAAALLAFNKGIIDALCDIVPAVKPQCAYYEMLGWQGVKALSDTIAYAQQKGMVVIIDGKRNDIGTTMEAYAAGHLGVTQVEDISLPAFGGDLLTVNGYLGSDGIKPLLKVCQEQNKGIFVLVKTSNPSSGELQDQCIDGKPIYRVMGEFCEQWGEQLPGQYGYSGVGAVVGATYPDQLTELRKALPHTFFLVPGYGAQGGGAEGVAGAFDENGLGAIINSSRGILCAWQKTGAAPEDYAKAAREEALRMKEDLCRVIPPMKAPAEAQ
;
A
#
# COMPACT_ATOMS: atom_id res chain seq x y z
N MET A 1 2.42 15.97 5.21
CA MET A 1 2.61 15.04 4.07
C MET A 1 1.95 13.68 4.35
N SER A 2 1.48 12.94 3.33
CA SER A 2 0.81 11.65 3.48
C SER A 2 1.69 10.54 4.08
N MET A 3 3.00 10.56 3.84
CA MET A 3 3.93 9.64 4.51
C MET A 3 3.99 9.90 6.02
N ASP A 4 4.04 11.17 6.45
CA ASP A 4 3.99 11.50 7.87
C ASP A 4 2.66 11.06 8.50
N ARG A 5 1.54 11.28 7.81
CA ARG A 5 0.22 10.80 8.26
C ARG A 5 0.20 9.29 8.41
N LEU A 6 0.84 8.54 7.51
CA LEU A 6 1.00 7.09 7.64
C LEU A 6 1.76 6.71 8.92
N ILE A 7 2.89 7.38 9.17
CA ILE A 7 3.72 7.14 10.35
C ILE A 7 2.96 7.50 11.64
N THR A 8 2.25 8.63 11.66
CA THR A 8 1.37 9.00 12.78
C THR A 8 0.33 7.92 13.06
N ARG A 9 -0.34 7.41 12.01
CA ARG A 9 -1.31 6.31 12.17
C ARG A 9 -0.66 5.02 12.66
N ILE A 10 0.55 4.69 12.23
CA ILE A 10 1.32 3.53 12.73
C ILE A 10 1.57 3.70 14.23
N LEU A 11 1.99 4.88 14.68
CA LEU A 11 2.25 5.18 16.09
C LEU A 11 0.97 5.10 16.94
N GLU A 12 -0.13 5.69 16.47
CA GLU A 12 -1.43 5.69 17.16
C GLU A 12 -2.01 4.28 17.30
N THR A 13 -2.00 3.51 16.21
CA THR A 13 -2.54 2.14 16.19
C THR A 13 -1.55 1.13 16.78
N LYS A 14 -0.28 1.51 16.95
CA LYS A 14 0.85 0.63 17.27
C LYS A 14 0.86 -0.59 16.36
N ASN A 15 0.64 -0.38 15.07
CA ASN A 15 0.48 -1.45 14.10
C ASN A 15 1.17 -1.08 12.79
N PRO A 16 2.26 -1.78 12.42
CA PRO A 16 2.96 -1.53 11.17
C PRO A 16 2.40 -2.39 10.02
N SER A 17 1.14 -2.80 10.07
CA SER A 17 0.51 -3.55 8.98
C SER A 17 -0.34 -2.66 8.06
N VAL A 18 -0.50 -3.09 6.82
CA VAL A 18 -1.48 -2.53 5.88
C VAL A 18 -2.36 -3.65 5.33
N ALA A 19 -3.66 -3.43 5.31
CA ALA A 19 -4.62 -4.37 4.74
C ALA A 19 -4.70 -4.20 3.22
N GLY A 20 -4.27 -5.21 2.47
CA GLY A 20 -4.39 -5.23 1.02
C GLY A 20 -5.82 -5.55 0.60
N LEU A 21 -6.52 -4.57 0.03
CA LEU A 21 -7.90 -4.73 -0.45
C LEU A 21 -7.89 -5.21 -1.91
N ASP A 22 -7.52 -6.48 -2.08
CA ASP A 22 -7.41 -7.15 -3.38
C ASP A 22 -8.50 -8.26 -3.56
N PRO A 23 -9.80 -7.92 -3.45
CA PRO A 23 -10.88 -8.89 -3.40
C PRO A 23 -11.14 -9.60 -4.74
N LYS A 24 -11.48 -10.89 -4.68
CA LYS A 24 -12.13 -11.65 -5.75
C LYS A 24 -13.50 -12.09 -5.27
N LEU A 25 -14.44 -12.34 -6.18
CA LEU A 25 -15.75 -12.88 -5.83
C LEU A 25 -15.68 -14.17 -5.00
N SER A 26 -14.65 -14.99 -5.18
CA SER A 26 -14.44 -16.22 -4.39
C SER A 26 -14.06 -15.97 -2.92
N TYR A 27 -13.69 -14.75 -2.55
CA TYR A 27 -13.35 -14.38 -1.16
C TYR A 27 -14.57 -13.83 -0.41
N ILE A 28 -15.59 -13.41 -1.14
CA ILE A 28 -16.76 -12.69 -0.62
C ILE A 28 -17.81 -13.73 -0.17
N PRO A 29 -18.31 -13.61 1.08
CA PRO A 29 -19.45 -14.39 1.57
C PRO A 29 -20.63 -14.41 0.60
N ASP A 30 -21.32 -15.55 0.52
CA ASP A 30 -22.43 -15.73 -0.42
C ASP A 30 -23.57 -14.74 -0.17
N PHE A 31 -23.93 -14.45 1.08
CA PHE A 31 -25.00 -13.50 1.40
C PHE A 31 -24.74 -12.09 0.83
N ILE A 32 -23.48 -11.62 0.81
CA ILE A 32 -23.11 -10.31 0.23
C ILE A 32 -23.26 -10.34 -1.29
N LYS A 33 -22.81 -11.43 -1.94
CA LYS A 33 -22.96 -11.60 -3.39
C LYS A 33 -24.41 -11.71 -3.80
N GLU A 34 -25.20 -12.49 -3.06
CA GLU A 34 -26.62 -12.69 -3.31
C GLU A 34 -27.38 -11.37 -3.20
N GLU A 35 -27.12 -10.57 -2.15
CA GLU A 35 -27.73 -9.25 -1.99
C GLU A 35 -27.35 -8.31 -3.14
N ALA A 36 -26.07 -8.25 -3.51
CA ALA A 36 -25.60 -7.40 -4.61
C ALA A 36 -26.20 -7.83 -5.96
N PHE A 37 -26.25 -9.13 -6.23
CA PHE A 37 -26.81 -9.67 -7.47
C PHE A 37 -28.32 -9.54 -7.54
N ALA A 38 -29.04 -9.60 -6.41
CA ALA A 38 -30.46 -9.33 -6.36
C ALA A 38 -30.77 -7.87 -6.74
N LYS A 39 -29.93 -6.92 -6.32
CA LYS A 39 -30.12 -5.48 -6.56
C LYS A 39 -29.62 -5.02 -7.94
N HIS A 40 -28.49 -5.55 -8.41
CA HIS A 40 -27.77 -5.03 -9.57
C HIS A 40 -27.62 -6.05 -10.71
N GLY A 41 -28.05 -7.30 -10.50
CA GLY A 41 -27.93 -8.39 -11.45
C GLY A 41 -26.59 -9.14 -11.37
N LYS A 42 -26.54 -10.33 -11.98
CA LYS A 42 -25.32 -11.15 -12.12
C LYS A 42 -24.48 -10.66 -13.29
N ASN A 43 -23.83 -9.51 -13.12
CA ASN A 43 -23.01 -8.82 -14.12
C ASN A 43 -21.86 -8.06 -13.43
N LEU A 44 -21.12 -7.23 -14.17
CA LEU A 44 -20.01 -6.45 -13.60
C LEU A 44 -20.45 -5.40 -12.56
N GLU A 45 -21.66 -4.85 -12.69
CA GLU A 45 -22.22 -3.92 -11.69
C GLU A 45 -22.48 -4.64 -10.37
N GLY A 46 -23.15 -5.78 -10.40
CA GLY A 46 -23.38 -6.59 -9.20
C GLY A 46 -22.10 -7.13 -8.59
N ALA A 47 -21.10 -7.50 -9.40
CA ALA A 47 -19.79 -7.91 -8.91
C ALA A 47 -19.05 -6.77 -8.21
N ALA A 48 -19.07 -5.57 -8.79
CA ALA A 48 -18.45 -4.37 -8.22
C ALA A 48 -19.17 -3.93 -6.93
N ALA A 49 -20.49 -4.04 -6.88
CA ALA A 49 -21.28 -3.75 -5.68
C ALA A 49 -20.97 -4.74 -4.54
N ALA A 50 -20.87 -6.04 -4.84
CA ALA A 50 -20.47 -7.05 -3.84
C ALA A 50 -19.07 -6.77 -3.28
N LEU A 51 -18.13 -6.41 -4.18
CA LEU A 51 -16.76 -6.05 -3.85
C LEU A 51 -16.72 -4.85 -2.90
N LEU A 52 -17.41 -3.77 -3.26
CA LEU A 52 -17.48 -2.55 -2.45
C LEU A 52 -18.10 -2.83 -1.07
N ALA A 53 -19.21 -3.58 -1.01
CA ALA A 53 -19.85 -3.94 0.25
C ALA A 53 -18.92 -4.76 1.17
N PHE A 54 -18.24 -5.76 0.62
CA PHE A 54 -17.25 -6.54 1.34
C PHE A 54 -16.11 -5.68 1.87
N ASN A 55 -15.53 -4.82 1.02
CA ASN A 55 -14.45 -3.92 1.42
C ASN A 55 -14.88 -2.95 2.53
N LYS A 56 -16.10 -2.42 2.49
CA LYS A 56 -16.62 -1.54 3.54
C LYS A 56 -16.67 -2.25 4.90
N GLY A 57 -17.15 -3.49 4.94
CA GLY A 57 -17.15 -4.28 6.17
C GLY A 57 -15.75 -4.61 6.68
N ILE A 58 -14.80 -4.89 5.79
CA ILE A 58 -13.37 -5.05 6.17
C ILE A 58 -12.81 -3.73 6.73
N ILE A 59 -13.06 -2.60 6.08
CA ILE A 59 -12.60 -1.27 6.53
C ILE A 59 -13.19 -0.97 7.91
N ASP A 60 -14.49 -1.17 8.11
CA ASP A 60 -15.17 -0.93 9.39
C ASP A 60 -14.58 -1.74 10.54
N ALA A 61 -14.18 -2.99 10.27
CA ALA A 61 -13.59 -3.85 11.28
C ALA A 61 -12.12 -3.54 11.58
N LEU A 62 -11.44 -2.76 10.74
CA LEU A 62 -9.99 -2.52 10.83
C LEU A 62 -9.59 -1.07 11.11
N CYS A 63 -10.45 -0.09 10.85
CA CYS A 63 -10.07 1.33 10.78
C CYS A 63 -9.49 1.91 12.10
N ASP A 64 -9.82 1.31 13.24
CA ASP A 64 -9.31 1.69 14.56
C ASP A 64 -7.99 0.97 14.94
N ILE A 65 -7.64 -0.13 14.27
CA ILE A 65 -6.47 -0.97 14.64
C ILE A 65 -5.41 -1.10 13.53
N VAL A 66 -5.73 -0.79 12.27
CA VAL A 66 -4.80 -0.82 11.14
C VAL A 66 -4.64 0.61 10.59
N PRO A 67 -3.42 1.10 10.35
CA PRO A 67 -3.18 2.48 9.93
C PRO A 67 -3.66 2.79 8.50
N ALA A 68 -3.61 1.79 7.62
CA ALA A 68 -3.78 1.99 6.19
C ALA A 68 -4.46 0.81 5.49
N VAL A 69 -5.02 1.09 4.31
CA VAL A 69 -5.42 0.08 3.32
C VAL A 69 -4.67 0.28 2.02
N LYS A 70 -4.48 -0.80 1.27
CA LYS A 70 -3.79 -0.79 -0.02
C LYS A 70 -4.58 -1.50 -1.12
N PRO A 71 -5.57 -0.86 -1.75
CA PRO A 71 -6.28 -1.46 -2.89
C PRO A 71 -5.36 -1.62 -4.11
N GLN A 72 -5.30 -2.82 -4.70
CA GLN A 72 -4.60 -3.10 -5.96
C GLN A 72 -5.53 -2.88 -7.16
N CYS A 73 -5.20 -1.89 -8.00
CA CYS A 73 -6.01 -1.46 -9.14
C CYS A 73 -6.45 -2.62 -10.05
N ALA A 74 -5.60 -3.61 -10.30
CA ALA A 74 -5.92 -4.74 -11.19
C ALA A 74 -7.18 -5.53 -10.77
N TYR A 75 -7.46 -5.65 -9.47
CA TYR A 75 -8.65 -6.36 -8.96
C TYR A 75 -9.95 -5.57 -9.15
N TYR A 76 -9.85 -4.27 -9.38
CA TYR A 76 -10.98 -3.40 -9.69
C TYR A 76 -11.13 -3.30 -11.21
N GLU A 77 -10.03 -3.08 -11.93
CA GLU A 77 -9.99 -2.99 -13.39
C GLU A 77 -10.53 -4.25 -14.08
N MET A 78 -10.38 -5.45 -13.47
CA MET A 78 -10.98 -6.69 -14.00
C MET A 78 -12.51 -6.66 -14.11
N LEU A 79 -13.18 -5.73 -13.40
CA LEU A 79 -14.63 -5.51 -13.45
C LEU A 79 -15.01 -4.29 -14.31
N GLY A 80 -14.11 -3.83 -15.18
CA GLY A 80 -14.35 -2.69 -16.06
C GLY A 80 -14.52 -1.37 -15.32
N TRP A 81 -15.25 -0.43 -15.93
CA TRP A 81 -15.46 0.89 -15.34
C TRP A 81 -16.28 0.85 -14.05
N GLN A 82 -17.13 -0.17 -13.88
CA GLN A 82 -17.87 -0.42 -12.63
C GLN A 82 -16.93 -0.72 -11.47
N GLY A 83 -15.91 -1.55 -11.70
CA GLY A 83 -14.87 -1.81 -10.72
C GLY A 83 -13.99 -0.59 -10.46
N VAL A 84 -13.64 0.18 -11.50
CA VAL A 84 -12.90 1.44 -11.33
C VAL A 84 -13.70 2.46 -10.49
N LYS A 85 -15.02 2.53 -10.67
CA LYS A 85 -15.89 3.30 -9.77
C LYS A 85 -15.86 2.74 -8.34
N ALA A 86 -15.97 1.43 -8.16
CA ALA A 86 -15.87 0.80 -6.84
C ALA A 86 -14.50 1.04 -6.16
N LEU A 87 -13.42 1.17 -6.92
CA LEU A 87 -12.11 1.60 -6.41
C LEU A 87 -12.19 3.01 -5.83
N SER A 88 -12.72 3.97 -6.59
CA SER A 88 -12.91 5.35 -6.13
C SER A 88 -13.78 5.40 -4.86
N ASP A 89 -14.91 4.67 -4.86
CA ASP A 89 -15.81 4.58 -3.71
C ASP A 89 -15.12 3.92 -2.48
N THR A 90 -14.25 2.93 -2.69
CA THR A 90 -13.48 2.27 -1.62
C THR A 90 -12.44 3.23 -1.02
N ILE A 91 -11.72 3.98 -1.86
CA ILE A 91 -10.72 4.96 -1.43
C ILE A 91 -11.39 6.04 -0.58
N ALA A 92 -12.47 6.63 -1.08
CA ALA A 92 -13.22 7.65 -0.37
C ALA A 92 -13.75 7.15 0.99
N TYR A 93 -14.27 5.92 1.04
CA TYR A 93 -14.77 5.33 2.28
C TYR A 93 -13.67 5.08 3.31
N ALA A 94 -12.52 4.55 2.90
CA ALA A 94 -11.38 4.33 3.79
C ALA A 94 -10.85 5.65 4.37
N GLN A 95 -10.76 6.70 3.55
CA GLN A 95 -10.35 8.04 4.00
C GLN A 95 -11.37 8.65 4.96
N GLN A 96 -12.68 8.49 4.69
CA GLN A 96 -13.74 8.92 5.62
C GLN A 96 -13.62 8.24 6.99
N LYS A 97 -13.12 7.00 7.03
CA LYS A 97 -12.84 6.23 8.25
C LYS A 97 -11.48 6.57 8.89
N GLY A 98 -10.79 7.59 8.39
CA GLY A 98 -9.51 8.08 8.91
C GLY A 98 -8.29 7.26 8.48
N MET A 99 -8.45 6.22 7.67
CA MET A 99 -7.34 5.38 7.20
C MET A 99 -6.53 6.08 6.11
N VAL A 100 -5.24 5.78 6.05
CA VAL A 100 -4.40 6.17 4.91
C VAL A 100 -4.62 5.19 3.76
N VAL A 101 -4.71 5.70 2.53
CA VAL A 101 -4.93 4.85 1.35
C VAL A 101 -3.72 4.85 0.42
N ILE A 102 -3.11 3.67 0.27
CA ILE A 102 -2.01 3.42 -0.68
C ILE A 102 -2.60 2.78 -1.93
N ILE A 103 -2.74 3.53 -3.01
CA ILE A 103 -3.17 2.98 -4.30
C ILE A 103 -2.02 2.16 -4.88
N ASP A 104 -2.22 0.86 -5.05
CA ASP A 104 -1.24 -0.01 -5.69
C ASP A 104 -1.55 -0.12 -7.18
N GLY A 105 -1.13 0.90 -7.94
CA GLY A 105 -1.36 1.02 -9.39
C GLY A 105 -0.12 0.79 -10.27
N LYS A 106 1.07 0.69 -9.68
CA LYS A 106 2.38 0.54 -10.33
C LYS A 106 2.55 1.36 -11.62
N ARG A 107 2.08 2.61 -11.61
CA ARG A 107 2.07 3.46 -12.81
C ARG A 107 3.50 3.75 -13.29
N ASN A 108 3.65 3.85 -14.60
CA ASN A 108 4.93 4.00 -15.27
C ASN A 108 4.69 4.62 -16.65
N ASP A 109 5.10 5.87 -16.81
CA ASP A 109 5.09 6.58 -18.10
C ASP A 109 6.07 7.76 -17.98
N ILE A 110 6.10 8.66 -18.98
CA ILE A 110 6.92 9.87 -18.96
C ILE A 110 6.10 11.11 -19.31
N GLY A 111 6.64 12.28 -18.97
CA GLY A 111 6.10 13.58 -19.40
C GLY A 111 4.62 13.76 -19.08
N THR A 112 3.86 14.27 -20.05
CA THR A 112 2.44 14.61 -19.90
C THR A 112 1.54 13.42 -19.56
N THR A 113 1.90 12.22 -20.00
CA THR A 113 1.14 11.01 -19.63
C THR A 113 1.32 10.69 -18.15
N MET A 114 2.54 10.84 -17.62
CA MET A 114 2.79 10.66 -16.20
C MET A 114 2.16 11.77 -15.36
N GLU A 115 2.07 13.00 -15.88
CA GLU A 115 1.30 14.08 -15.26
C GLU A 115 -0.19 13.72 -15.14
N ALA A 116 -0.79 13.13 -16.19
CA ALA A 116 -2.18 12.67 -16.15
C ALA A 116 -2.39 11.57 -15.09
N TYR A 117 -1.47 10.60 -15.00
CA TYR A 117 -1.52 9.59 -13.93
C TYR A 117 -1.37 10.22 -12.54
N ALA A 118 -0.45 11.17 -12.37
CA ALA A 118 -0.24 11.85 -11.09
C ALA A 118 -1.49 12.65 -10.66
N ALA A 119 -2.08 13.42 -11.58
CA ALA A 119 -3.31 14.16 -11.36
C ALA A 119 -4.50 13.23 -11.02
N GLY A 120 -4.67 12.14 -11.76
CA GLY A 120 -5.78 11.21 -11.54
C GLY A 120 -5.70 10.46 -10.19
N HIS A 121 -4.50 10.00 -9.81
CA HIS A 121 -4.33 9.15 -8.63
C HIS A 121 -4.09 9.92 -7.33
N LEU A 122 -3.26 10.97 -7.36
CA LEU A 122 -2.78 11.69 -6.19
C LEU A 122 -3.27 13.14 -6.14
N GLY A 123 -3.42 13.77 -7.30
CA GLY A 123 -3.74 15.19 -7.42
C GLY A 123 -5.19 15.47 -7.76
N VAL A 124 -5.36 16.52 -8.56
CA VAL A 124 -6.66 17.04 -8.98
C VAL A 124 -6.70 17.19 -10.51
N THR A 125 -7.88 17.01 -11.08
CA THR A 125 -8.19 17.32 -12.47
C THR A 125 -8.91 18.66 -12.53
N GLN A 126 -8.48 19.53 -13.44
CA GLN A 126 -9.18 20.79 -13.71
C GLN A 126 -10.38 20.52 -14.62
N VAL A 127 -11.57 20.88 -14.14
CA VAL A 127 -12.82 20.87 -14.89
C VAL A 127 -13.32 22.31 -14.93
N GLU A 128 -13.02 23.01 -16.03
CA GLU A 128 -13.24 24.45 -16.19
C GLU A 128 -12.61 25.26 -15.04
N ASP A 129 -13.41 25.84 -14.15
CA ASP A 129 -12.99 26.65 -13.00
C ASP A 129 -12.85 25.84 -11.69
N ILE A 130 -13.17 24.54 -11.71
CA ILE A 130 -13.19 23.69 -10.53
C ILE A 130 -12.06 22.65 -10.59
N SER A 131 -11.25 22.56 -9.54
CA SER A 131 -10.29 21.47 -9.35
C SER A 131 -10.89 20.36 -8.49
N LEU A 132 -10.93 19.13 -9.00
CA LEU A 132 -11.54 17.98 -8.31
C LEU A 132 -10.56 16.79 -8.24
N PRO A 133 -10.46 16.09 -7.10
CA PRO A 133 -9.75 14.81 -7.06
C PRO A 133 -10.55 13.74 -7.82
N ALA A 134 -9.86 12.91 -8.60
CA ALA A 134 -10.48 11.77 -9.28
C ALA A 134 -10.51 10.52 -8.38
N PHE A 135 -9.34 9.94 -8.08
CA PHE A 135 -9.22 8.88 -7.08
C PHE A 135 -8.83 9.43 -5.70
N GLY A 136 -7.92 10.41 -5.65
CA GLY A 136 -7.56 11.11 -4.41
C GLY A 136 -6.81 10.28 -3.36
N GLY A 137 -6.03 9.26 -3.77
CA GLY A 137 -5.23 8.45 -2.86
C GLY A 137 -4.23 9.26 -2.05
N ASP A 138 -3.74 8.71 -0.94
CA ASP A 138 -2.70 9.34 -0.12
C ASP A 138 -1.29 9.04 -0.67
N LEU A 139 -1.10 7.80 -1.13
CA LEU A 139 0.17 7.27 -1.61
C LEU A 139 -0.08 6.43 -2.87
N LEU A 140 0.87 6.41 -3.81
CA LEU A 140 0.77 5.63 -5.05
C LEU A 140 2.02 4.77 -5.27
N THR A 141 1.87 3.49 -5.58
CA THR A 141 3.01 2.69 -6.05
C THR A 141 3.33 3.00 -7.52
N VAL A 142 4.60 3.13 -7.87
CA VAL A 142 5.06 3.48 -9.23
C VAL A 142 6.30 2.66 -9.62
N ASN A 143 6.58 2.53 -10.91
CA ASN A 143 7.80 1.89 -11.39
C ASN A 143 8.82 2.98 -11.78
N GLY A 144 10.05 2.88 -11.25
CA GLY A 144 11.12 3.84 -11.52
C GLY A 144 11.95 3.55 -12.77
N TYR A 145 11.59 2.52 -13.56
CA TYR A 145 12.40 2.03 -14.69
C TYR A 145 12.77 3.09 -15.72
N LEU A 146 11.88 4.04 -16.00
CA LEU A 146 12.11 5.13 -16.98
C LEU A 146 12.94 6.29 -16.38
N GLY A 147 13.43 6.14 -15.15
CA GLY A 147 14.26 7.11 -14.47
C GLY A 147 13.48 8.36 -14.06
N SER A 148 14.21 9.47 -13.91
CA SER A 148 13.68 10.72 -13.37
C SER A 148 12.51 11.29 -14.19
N ASP A 149 12.45 11.02 -15.49
CA ASP A 149 11.39 11.55 -16.36
C ASP A 149 10.02 10.92 -16.05
N GLY A 150 10.00 9.71 -15.48
CA GLY A 150 8.79 9.06 -14.97
C GLY A 150 8.47 9.37 -13.51
N ILE A 151 9.38 10.02 -12.77
CA ILE A 151 9.21 10.28 -11.33
C ILE A 151 8.98 11.76 -11.03
N LYS A 152 9.71 12.67 -11.67
CA LYS A 152 9.60 14.12 -11.42
C LYS A 152 8.17 14.67 -11.53
N PRO A 153 7.32 14.25 -12.51
CA PRO A 153 5.92 14.67 -12.55
C PRO A 153 5.13 14.33 -11.28
N LEU A 154 5.39 13.17 -10.67
CA LEU A 154 4.77 12.77 -9.41
C LEU A 154 5.28 13.60 -8.24
N LEU A 155 6.59 13.89 -8.17
CA LEU A 155 7.17 14.65 -7.05
C LEU A 155 6.53 16.04 -6.94
N LYS A 156 6.31 16.70 -8.09
CA LYS A 156 5.59 17.98 -8.15
C LYS A 156 4.20 17.89 -7.53
N VAL A 157 3.38 16.93 -7.97
CA VAL A 157 2.04 16.71 -7.42
C VAL A 157 2.09 16.33 -5.94
N CYS A 158 3.07 15.52 -5.52
CA CYS A 158 3.24 15.14 -4.12
C CYS A 158 3.55 16.35 -3.24
N GLN A 159 4.39 17.27 -3.71
CA GLN A 159 4.69 18.51 -3.00
C GLN A 159 3.46 19.40 -2.88
N GLU A 160 2.74 19.62 -3.99
CA GLU A 160 1.57 20.50 -4.05
C GLU A 160 0.39 19.96 -3.22
N GLN A 161 0.19 18.64 -3.20
CA GLN A 161 -0.99 17.99 -2.63
C GLN A 161 -0.70 17.25 -1.31
N ASN A 162 0.51 17.40 -0.77
CA ASN A 162 1.00 16.70 0.43
C ASN A 162 0.88 15.18 0.32
N LYS A 163 1.17 14.59 -0.85
CA LYS A 163 1.08 13.15 -1.12
C LYS A 163 2.46 12.48 -1.09
N GLY A 164 2.52 11.20 -1.45
CA GLY A 164 3.79 10.50 -1.64
C GLY A 164 3.66 9.29 -2.57
N ILE A 165 4.78 8.61 -2.79
CA ILE A 165 4.87 7.45 -3.68
C ILE A 165 5.67 6.31 -3.06
N PHE A 166 5.48 5.09 -3.56
CA PHE A 166 6.35 3.95 -3.32
C PHE A 166 6.90 3.43 -4.65
N VAL A 167 8.21 3.55 -4.87
CA VAL A 167 8.86 3.10 -6.10
C VAL A 167 9.20 1.62 -6.00
N LEU A 168 8.98 0.83 -7.07
CA LEU A 168 9.42 -0.57 -7.11
C LEU A 168 10.95 -0.67 -7.07
N VAL A 169 11.50 -1.29 -6.01
CA VAL A 169 12.95 -1.45 -5.81
C VAL A 169 13.37 -2.93 -5.91
N LYS A 170 12.93 -3.76 -4.96
CA LYS A 170 13.18 -5.21 -4.95
C LYS A 170 11.86 -5.94 -4.70
N THR A 171 11.32 -6.65 -5.68
CA THR A 171 10.01 -7.30 -5.55
C THR A 171 10.13 -8.75 -5.07
N SER A 172 9.05 -9.30 -4.52
CA SER A 172 9.01 -10.63 -3.88
C SER A 172 8.72 -11.81 -4.83
N ASN A 173 8.57 -11.56 -6.14
CA ASN A 173 8.32 -12.63 -7.10
C ASN A 173 9.59 -13.46 -7.37
N PRO A 174 9.45 -14.76 -7.68
CA PRO A 174 10.59 -15.65 -7.93
C PRO A 174 11.56 -15.15 -9.02
N SER A 175 11.03 -14.59 -10.11
CA SER A 175 11.82 -14.07 -11.23
C SER A 175 12.42 -12.68 -10.99
N SER A 176 12.26 -12.07 -9.81
CA SER A 176 12.76 -10.72 -9.55
C SER A 176 14.26 -10.56 -9.82
N GLY A 177 15.05 -11.61 -9.55
CA GLY A 177 16.50 -11.62 -9.77
C GLY A 177 16.95 -11.65 -11.23
N GLU A 178 16.06 -11.92 -12.19
CA GLU A 178 16.41 -11.88 -13.62
C GLU A 178 16.93 -10.50 -14.03
N LEU A 179 16.35 -9.44 -13.45
CA LEU A 179 16.78 -8.06 -13.66
C LEU A 179 17.32 -7.43 -12.37
N GLN A 180 16.58 -7.50 -11.27
CA GLN A 180 16.85 -6.64 -10.11
C GLN A 180 18.16 -6.99 -9.39
N ASP A 181 18.62 -8.23 -9.52
CA ASP A 181 19.88 -8.70 -8.94
C ASP A 181 21.06 -8.60 -9.93
N GLN A 182 20.83 -8.16 -11.17
CA GLN A 182 21.91 -7.90 -12.12
C GLN A 182 22.74 -6.72 -11.65
N CYS A 183 24.06 -6.78 -11.86
CA CYS A 183 24.98 -5.74 -11.44
C CYS A 183 25.26 -4.73 -12.55
N ILE A 184 25.19 -3.44 -12.21
CA ILE A 184 25.75 -2.33 -13.00
C ILE A 184 26.90 -1.76 -12.16
N ASP A 185 28.10 -1.75 -12.71
CA ASP A 185 29.32 -1.27 -12.02
C ASP A 185 29.53 -1.88 -10.62
N GLY A 186 29.24 -3.18 -10.48
CA GLY A 186 29.41 -3.94 -9.24
C GLY A 186 28.29 -3.75 -8.21
N LYS A 187 27.25 -2.99 -8.51
CA LYS A 187 26.09 -2.76 -7.64
C LYS A 187 24.81 -3.36 -8.25
N PRO A 188 24.00 -4.12 -7.49
CA PRO A 188 22.77 -4.69 -8.05
C PRO A 188 21.76 -3.59 -8.39
N ILE A 189 20.97 -3.79 -9.45
CA ILE A 189 20.01 -2.81 -9.96
C ILE A 189 19.03 -2.36 -8.86
N TYR A 190 18.58 -3.25 -7.99
CA TYR A 190 17.70 -2.87 -6.88
C TYR A 190 18.36 -1.84 -5.95
N ARG A 191 19.67 -1.95 -5.71
CA ARG A 191 20.41 -1.02 -4.84
C ARG A 191 20.56 0.34 -5.50
N VAL A 192 20.82 0.36 -6.81
CA VAL A 192 20.83 1.60 -7.61
C VAL A 192 19.46 2.29 -7.58
N MET A 193 18.37 1.55 -7.77
CA MET A 193 17.02 2.11 -7.71
C MET A 193 16.68 2.64 -6.32
N GLY A 194 17.14 1.96 -5.26
CA GLY A 194 17.04 2.45 -3.89
C GLY A 194 17.73 3.80 -3.72
N GLU A 195 18.95 3.95 -4.23
CA GLU A 195 19.68 5.22 -4.17
C GLU A 195 18.97 6.36 -4.92
N PHE A 196 18.32 6.05 -6.05
CA PHE A 196 17.44 7.03 -6.69
C PHE A 196 16.24 7.41 -5.81
N CYS A 197 15.68 6.49 -5.03
CA CYS A 197 14.62 6.82 -4.08
C CYS A 197 15.09 7.78 -2.99
N GLU A 198 16.28 7.56 -2.41
CA GLU A 198 16.87 8.52 -1.45
C GLU A 198 17.05 9.89 -2.09
N GLN A 199 17.65 9.94 -3.29
CA GLN A 199 17.91 11.19 -4.00
C GLN A 199 16.61 11.94 -4.35
N TRP A 200 15.59 11.24 -4.86
CA TRP A 200 14.30 11.86 -5.15
C TRP A 200 13.57 12.29 -3.87
N GLY A 201 13.78 11.55 -2.77
CA GLY A 201 13.22 11.82 -1.45
C GLY A 201 13.68 13.14 -0.83
N GLU A 202 14.87 13.64 -1.18
CA GLU A 202 15.40 14.94 -0.71
C GLU A 202 14.45 16.12 -0.99
N GLN A 203 13.61 16.02 -2.02
CA GLN A 203 12.63 17.06 -2.38
C GLN A 203 11.35 17.03 -1.53
N LEU A 204 11.10 15.93 -0.81
CA LEU A 204 9.90 15.70 -0.02
C LEU A 204 10.27 15.24 1.40
N PRO A 205 11.06 16.01 2.17
CA PRO A 205 11.42 15.62 3.52
C PRO A 205 10.18 15.54 4.42
N GLY A 206 10.13 14.52 5.28
CA GLY A 206 9.08 14.36 6.29
C GLY A 206 9.59 14.60 7.70
N GLN A 207 8.66 14.88 8.60
CA GLN A 207 8.98 15.28 9.99
C GLN A 207 9.54 14.14 10.84
N TYR A 208 9.30 12.89 10.43
CA TYR A 208 9.79 11.69 11.13
C TYR A 208 11.11 11.16 10.56
N GLY A 209 11.83 11.96 9.76
CA GLY A 209 13.08 11.54 9.10
C GLY A 209 12.88 10.68 7.85
N TYR A 210 11.64 10.42 7.45
CA TYR A 210 11.30 9.69 6.24
C TYR A 210 10.72 10.62 5.18
N SER A 211 11.10 10.43 3.92
CA SER A 211 10.62 11.26 2.81
C SER A 211 9.29 10.80 2.23
N GLY A 212 8.67 11.63 1.39
CA GLY A 212 7.52 11.30 0.57
C GLY A 212 7.80 10.29 -0.56
N VAL A 213 9.06 9.90 -0.76
CA VAL A 213 9.47 8.85 -1.72
C VAL A 213 9.88 7.60 -0.94
N GLY A 214 8.98 6.63 -0.90
CA GLY A 214 9.24 5.31 -0.34
C GLY A 214 9.67 4.29 -1.39
N ALA A 215 10.00 3.08 -0.93
CA ALA A 215 10.36 1.94 -1.75
C ALA A 215 9.46 0.74 -1.51
N VAL A 216 9.11 -0.01 -2.55
CA VAL A 216 8.54 -1.34 -2.43
C VAL A 216 9.68 -2.35 -2.38
N VAL A 217 9.80 -3.04 -1.23
CA VAL A 217 10.87 -4.01 -0.95
C VAL A 217 10.24 -5.30 -0.43
N GLY A 218 10.42 -6.41 -1.12
CA GLY A 218 9.78 -7.69 -0.83
C GLY A 218 10.35 -8.39 0.40
N ALA A 219 9.49 -9.12 1.12
CA ALA A 219 9.86 -9.89 2.32
C ALA A 219 10.70 -11.16 2.06
N THR A 220 10.92 -11.53 0.79
CA THR A 220 11.52 -12.84 0.41
C THR A 220 13.01 -12.95 0.71
N TYR A 221 13.72 -11.82 0.85
CA TYR A 221 15.17 -11.78 1.02
C TYR A 221 15.57 -10.96 2.27
N PRO A 222 15.54 -11.56 3.48
CA PRO A 222 15.78 -10.83 4.74
C PRO A 222 17.12 -10.09 4.80
N ASP A 223 18.17 -10.67 4.22
CA ASP A 223 19.50 -10.07 4.18
C ASP A 223 19.52 -8.81 3.30
N GLN A 224 18.88 -8.85 2.13
CA GLN A 224 18.75 -7.69 1.24
C GLN A 224 17.88 -6.60 1.88
N LEU A 225 16.83 -6.98 2.60
CA LEU A 225 15.97 -6.05 3.31
C LEU A 225 16.76 -5.29 4.40
N THR A 226 17.60 -6.01 5.15
CA THR A 226 18.49 -5.43 6.18
C THR A 226 19.57 -4.53 5.58
N GLU A 227 20.17 -4.94 4.45
CA GLU A 227 21.14 -4.12 3.71
C GLU A 227 20.50 -2.83 3.21
N LEU A 228 19.33 -2.93 2.55
CA LEU A 228 18.59 -1.78 2.04
C LEU A 228 18.18 -0.84 3.16
N ARG A 229 17.72 -1.34 4.31
CA ARG A 229 17.33 -0.50 5.44
C ARG A 229 18.47 0.39 5.92
N LYS A 230 19.69 -0.17 6.02
CA LYS A 230 20.89 0.57 6.42
C LYS A 230 21.28 1.63 5.41
N ALA A 231 21.20 1.30 4.13
CA ALA A 231 21.70 2.16 3.08
C ALA A 231 20.64 3.09 2.49
N LEU A 232 19.38 3.02 2.93
CA LEU A 232 18.29 3.93 2.56
C LEU A 232 17.64 4.56 3.81
N PRO A 233 18.36 5.31 4.66
CA PRO A 233 17.86 5.72 5.98
C PRO A 233 16.58 6.57 5.95
N HIS A 234 16.32 7.33 4.88
CA HIS A 234 15.16 8.24 4.79
C HIS A 234 14.02 7.69 3.91
N THR A 235 14.17 6.49 3.34
CA THR A 235 13.17 5.87 2.46
C THR A 235 12.23 4.97 3.26
N PHE A 236 10.94 5.26 3.28
CA PHE A 236 9.97 4.38 3.94
C PHE A 236 9.67 3.14 3.09
N PHE A 237 9.58 1.95 3.68
CA PHE A 237 9.39 0.70 2.94
C PHE A 237 7.93 0.23 2.97
N LEU A 238 7.37 -0.06 1.80
CA LEU A 238 6.18 -0.88 1.65
C LEU A 238 6.62 -2.33 1.39
N VAL A 239 6.35 -3.22 2.33
CA VAL A 239 6.84 -4.60 2.29
C VAL A 239 5.71 -5.58 1.98
N PRO A 240 5.53 -6.00 0.72
CA PRO A 240 4.61 -7.07 0.38
C PRO A 240 5.19 -8.46 0.71
N GLY A 241 4.29 -9.42 0.94
CA GLY A 241 4.64 -10.85 0.95
C GLY A 241 4.51 -11.57 2.29
N TYR A 242 4.05 -10.88 3.34
CA TYR A 242 3.80 -11.51 4.64
C TYR A 242 2.78 -12.66 4.56
N GLY A 243 3.12 -13.80 5.16
CA GLY A 243 2.27 -14.99 5.31
C GLY A 243 2.01 -15.81 4.03
N ALA A 244 1.72 -15.17 2.89
CA ALA A 244 1.32 -15.88 1.67
C ALA A 244 2.49 -16.23 0.73
N GLN A 245 3.68 -15.66 0.94
CA GLN A 245 4.88 -15.89 0.12
C GLN A 245 6.06 -16.45 0.95
N GLY A 246 5.75 -17.08 2.09
CA GLY A 246 6.74 -17.72 2.96
C GLY A 246 7.47 -16.79 3.94
N GLY A 247 7.25 -15.47 3.88
CA GLY A 247 7.80 -14.51 4.84
C GLY A 247 7.00 -14.46 6.14
N GLY A 248 7.63 -14.82 7.25
CA GLY A 248 7.12 -14.57 8.62
C GLY A 248 7.56 -13.22 9.17
N ALA A 249 7.21 -12.92 10.42
CA ALA A 249 7.60 -11.69 11.10
C ALA A 249 9.13 -11.53 11.15
N GLU A 250 9.85 -12.62 11.41
CA GLU A 250 11.31 -12.65 11.48
C GLU A 250 11.96 -12.21 10.16
N GLY A 251 11.36 -12.58 9.02
CA GLY A 251 11.88 -12.25 7.70
C GLY A 251 11.74 -10.77 7.33
N VAL A 252 10.85 -10.04 8.00
CA VAL A 252 10.61 -8.61 7.76
C VAL A 252 11.19 -7.70 8.84
N ALA A 253 11.71 -8.26 9.94
CA ALA A 253 12.26 -7.47 11.05
C ALA A 253 13.38 -6.51 10.61
N GLY A 254 14.21 -6.94 9.64
CA GLY A 254 15.28 -6.11 9.07
C GLY A 254 14.82 -4.88 8.29
N ALA A 255 13.52 -4.72 8.04
CA ALA A 255 12.96 -3.54 7.37
C ALA A 255 12.77 -2.33 8.32
N PHE A 256 12.85 -2.55 9.62
CA PHE A 256 12.54 -1.53 10.62
C PHE A 256 13.81 -0.90 11.19
N ASP A 257 13.70 0.38 11.56
CA ASP A 257 14.74 1.10 12.27
C ASP A 257 14.74 0.80 13.79
N GLU A 258 15.66 1.43 14.51
CA GLU A 258 15.78 1.34 15.98
C GLU A 258 14.56 1.86 16.74
N ASN A 259 13.71 2.67 16.09
CA ASN A 259 12.46 3.20 16.64
C ASN A 259 11.25 2.33 16.28
N GLY A 260 11.45 1.17 15.64
CA GLY A 260 10.38 0.29 15.18
C GLY A 260 9.56 0.88 14.02
N LEU A 261 10.09 1.89 13.33
CA LEU A 261 9.49 2.56 12.18
C LEU A 261 10.23 2.18 10.88
N GLY A 262 9.91 2.88 9.79
CA GLY A 262 10.60 2.74 8.50
C GLY A 262 9.99 1.73 7.54
N ALA A 263 9.03 0.92 7.97
CA ALA A 263 8.33 -0.02 7.10
C ALA A 263 6.84 -0.18 7.46
N ILE A 264 6.06 -0.58 6.46
CA ILE A 264 4.70 -1.09 6.61
C ILE A 264 4.53 -2.40 5.86
N ILE A 265 3.97 -3.40 6.53
CA ILE A 265 3.91 -4.78 6.07
C ILE A 265 2.53 -5.09 5.50
N ASN A 266 2.46 -5.43 4.22
CA ASN A 266 1.20 -5.69 3.55
C ASN A 266 0.76 -7.15 3.68
N SER A 267 -0.48 -7.33 4.14
CA SER A 267 -1.21 -8.60 4.10
C SER A 267 -2.56 -8.41 3.42
N SER A 268 -2.79 -9.19 2.36
CA SER A 268 -4.02 -9.14 1.55
C SER A 268 -4.89 -10.35 1.85
N ARG A 269 -4.69 -11.47 1.13
CA ARG A 269 -5.33 -12.78 1.39
C ARG A 269 -5.18 -13.30 2.82
N GLY A 270 -4.18 -12.84 3.58
CA GLY A 270 -4.07 -13.12 5.02
C GLY A 270 -5.35 -12.69 5.73
N ILE A 271 -5.65 -11.39 5.60
CA ILE A 271 -6.77 -10.70 6.25
C ILE A 271 -8.10 -10.98 5.53
N LEU A 272 -8.17 -10.78 4.21
CA LEU A 272 -9.45 -10.89 3.47
C LEU A 272 -10.08 -12.28 3.54
N CYS A 273 -9.25 -13.33 3.53
CA CYS A 273 -9.70 -14.73 3.54
C CYS A 273 -9.53 -15.37 4.92
N ALA A 274 -9.32 -14.58 5.98
CA ALA A 274 -9.16 -15.11 7.34
C ALA A 274 -10.32 -16.02 7.72
N TRP A 275 -11.55 -15.60 7.42
CA TRP A 275 -12.77 -16.36 7.70
C TRP A 275 -12.80 -17.75 7.04
N GLN A 276 -12.32 -17.86 5.79
CA GLN A 276 -12.23 -19.14 5.09
C GLN A 276 -11.16 -20.04 5.71
N LYS A 277 -10.05 -19.46 6.17
CA LYS A 277 -8.94 -20.21 6.79
C LYS A 277 -9.25 -20.71 8.18
N THR A 278 -10.00 -19.93 8.96
CA THR A 278 -10.39 -20.29 10.33
C THR A 278 -11.69 -21.10 10.38
N GLY A 279 -12.41 -21.20 9.26
CA GLY A 279 -13.73 -21.84 9.21
C GLY A 279 -14.81 -21.04 9.95
N ALA A 280 -14.62 -19.73 10.08
CA ALA A 280 -15.61 -18.84 10.68
C ALA A 280 -16.90 -18.80 9.86
N ALA A 281 -18.02 -18.51 10.52
CA ALA A 281 -19.28 -18.28 9.83
C ALA A 281 -19.12 -17.14 8.80
N PRO A 282 -19.74 -17.21 7.61
CA PRO A 282 -19.61 -16.17 6.59
C PRO A 282 -19.98 -14.78 7.11
N GLU A 283 -20.94 -14.67 8.03
CA GLU A 283 -21.39 -13.43 8.68
C GLU A 283 -20.31 -12.80 9.55
N ASP A 284 -19.40 -13.61 10.09
CA ASP A 284 -18.27 -13.20 10.94
C ASP A 284 -17.02 -12.83 10.13
N TYR A 285 -17.11 -12.70 8.79
CA TYR A 285 -15.94 -12.46 7.94
C TYR A 285 -15.08 -11.26 8.37
N ALA A 286 -15.75 -10.17 8.77
CA ALA A 286 -15.11 -8.93 9.18
C ALA A 286 -14.45 -9.09 10.57
N LYS A 287 -15.07 -9.87 11.46
CA LYS A 287 -14.49 -10.23 12.76
C LYS A 287 -13.23 -11.08 12.58
N ALA A 288 -13.28 -12.10 11.73
CA ALA A 288 -12.11 -12.93 11.42
C ALA A 288 -10.96 -12.09 10.80
N ALA A 289 -11.28 -11.12 9.93
CA ALA A 289 -10.29 -10.20 9.39
C ALA A 289 -9.63 -9.34 10.48
N ARG A 290 -10.41 -8.85 11.45
CA ARG A 290 -9.92 -8.10 12.62
C ARG A 290 -9.00 -8.96 13.49
N GLU A 291 -9.41 -10.17 13.82
CA GLU A 291 -8.63 -11.12 14.62
C GLU A 291 -7.28 -11.44 13.96
N GLU A 292 -7.27 -11.67 12.65
CA GLU A 292 -6.04 -11.90 11.89
C GLU A 292 -5.13 -10.66 11.85
N ALA A 293 -5.70 -9.45 11.73
CA ALA A 293 -4.92 -8.20 11.77
C ALA A 293 -4.29 -7.97 13.16
N LEU A 294 -4.98 -8.32 14.24
CA LEU A 294 -4.44 -8.26 15.60
C LEU A 294 -3.34 -9.32 15.81
N ARG A 295 -3.55 -10.55 15.34
CA ARG A 295 -2.53 -11.60 15.37
C ARG A 295 -1.27 -11.16 14.61
N MET A 296 -1.43 -10.59 13.41
CA MET A 296 -0.30 -10.08 12.63
C MET A 296 0.42 -8.93 13.35
N LYS A 297 -0.31 -8.01 13.97
CA LYS A 297 0.27 -6.95 14.80
C LYS A 297 1.12 -7.53 15.93
N GLU A 298 0.61 -8.50 16.67
CA GLU A 298 1.34 -9.15 17.77
C GLU A 298 2.61 -9.85 17.28
N ASP A 299 2.51 -10.59 16.18
CA ASP A 299 3.63 -11.32 15.57
C ASP A 299 4.74 -10.37 15.11
N LEU A 300 4.38 -9.24 14.47
CA LEU A 300 5.32 -8.19 14.07
C LEU A 300 5.94 -7.48 15.28
N CYS A 301 5.12 -7.05 16.24
CA CYS A 301 5.58 -6.34 17.44
C CYS A 301 6.51 -7.19 18.33
N ARG A 302 6.48 -8.53 18.20
CA ARG A 302 7.41 -9.42 18.90
C ARG A 302 8.86 -9.25 18.42
N VAL A 303 9.06 -8.94 17.14
CA VAL A 303 10.38 -8.99 16.48
C VAL A 303 10.95 -7.63 16.12
N ILE A 304 10.16 -6.55 16.26
CA ILE A 304 10.61 -5.17 16.00
C ILE A 304 10.82 -4.38 17.30
N PRO A 305 11.68 -3.35 17.28
CA PRO A 305 11.78 -2.43 18.41
C PRO A 305 10.43 -1.75 18.73
N PRO A 306 10.23 -1.28 19.98
CA PRO A 306 9.00 -0.57 20.33
C PRO A 306 8.84 0.70 19.48
N MET A 307 7.71 0.82 18.80
CA MET A 307 7.35 1.98 17.96
C MET A 307 7.33 3.27 18.78
N LYS A 308 8.21 4.22 18.42
CA LYS A 308 8.32 5.54 19.05
C LYS A 308 8.61 6.61 17.99
N ALA A 309 8.13 7.83 18.22
CA ALA A 309 8.55 8.96 17.42
C ALA A 309 10.06 9.25 17.68
N PRO A 310 10.85 9.59 16.65
CA PRO A 310 12.23 10.03 16.82
C PRO A 310 12.31 11.24 17.76
N ALA A 311 13.39 11.34 18.53
CA ALA A 311 13.59 12.42 19.51
C ALA A 311 13.57 13.82 18.88
N GLU A 312 13.93 13.93 17.60
CA GLU A 312 13.98 15.17 16.82
C GLU A 312 12.63 15.57 16.20
N ALA A 313 11.60 14.73 16.33
CA ALA A 313 10.26 14.95 15.77
C ALA A 313 9.26 15.56 16.78
N GLN A 314 9.75 16.11 17.91
CA GLN A 314 8.95 16.78 18.96
C GLN A 314 9.07 18.29 18.93
#